data_AF-A0A846Q203-F1
#
_entry.id   AF-A0A846Q203-F1
#
_cell.length_a   1.000
_cell.length_b   1.000
_cell.length_c   1.000
_cell.angle_alpha   90.00
_cell.angle_beta   90.00
_cell.angle_gamma   90.00
#
_symmetry.space_group_name_H-M   'P 1'
#
loop_
_entity.id
_entity.type
_entity.pdbx_description
1 polymer ?
#
loop_
_entity_poly.entity_id
_entity_poly.type
_entity_poly.pdbx_seq_one_letter_code
_entity_poly.pdbx_strand_id
1 'polypeptide(L)' 'LESLKQRLKMGFKAFPDWHETIEDIIAEGDKVWVRLAYTGTHKGEFMGLA' A
#
# COMPACT_ATOMS: atom_id res chain seq x y z
N LEU A 1 3.83 -1.35 13.75
CA LEU A 1 3.36 -0.10 13.10
C LEU A 1 4.48 0.63 12.36
N GLU A 2 5.64 0.83 12.99
CA GLU A 2 6.79 1.50 12.33
C GLU A 2 7.29 0.77 11.07
N SER A 3 7.33 -0.57 11.09
CA SER A 3 7.66 -1.38 9.91
C SER A 3 6.65 -1.21 8.76
N LEU A 4 5.36 -1.03 9.06
CA LEU A 4 4.34 -0.77 8.04
C LEU A 4 4.55 0.60 7.40
N LYS A 5 4.79 1.65 8.20
CA LYS A 5 5.09 2.99 7.70
C LYS A 5 6.32 3.00 6.79
N GLN A 6 7.38 2.27 7.17
CA GLN A 6 8.58 2.14 6.33
C GLN A 6 8.27 1.45 5.00
N ARG A 7 7.49 0.37 5.00
CA ARG A 7 7.08 -0.32 3.77
C ARG A 7 6.25 0.57 2.85
N LEU A 8 5.29 1.34 3.39
CA LEU A 8 4.50 2.29 2.61
C LEU A 8 5.38 3.39 2.01
N LYS A 9 6.33 3.95 2.79
CA LYS A 9 7.29 4.94 2.26
C LYS A 9 8.14 4.39 1.12
N MET A 10 8.56 3.12 1.18
CA MET A 10 9.28 2.49 0.07
C MET A 10 8.38 2.32 -1.15
N GLY A 11 7.14 1.88 -0.96
CA GLY A 11 6.14 1.78 -2.03
C GLY A 11 5.91 3.14 -2.73
N PHE A 12 5.62 4.19 -1.98
CA PHE A 12 5.37 5.52 -2.56
C PHE A 12 6.57 6.11 -3.32
N LYS A 13 7.80 5.70 -2.97
CA LYS A 13 8.99 6.10 -3.72
C LYS A 13 9.13 5.33 -5.03
N ALA A 14 8.86 4.03 -5.02
CA ALA A 14 8.94 3.18 -6.19
C ALA A 14 7.82 3.44 -7.21
N PHE A 15 6.63 3.81 -6.72
CA PHE A 15 5.46 4.15 -7.53
C PHE A 15 5.01 5.57 -7.18
N PRO A 16 5.58 6.61 -7.79
CA PRO A 16 5.28 8.00 -7.43
C PRO A 16 3.85 8.43 -7.78
N ASP A 17 3.18 7.70 -8.65
CA ASP A 17 1.77 7.82 -9.02
C ASP A 17 0.88 6.77 -8.32
N TRP A 18 1.28 6.34 -7.13
CA TRP A 18 0.53 5.39 -6.31
C TRP A 18 -0.91 5.85 -6.06
N HIS A 19 -1.86 4.97 -6.36
CA HIS A 19 -3.29 5.19 -6.14
C HIS A 19 -3.91 3.98 -5.44
N GLU A 20 -4.77 4.25 -4.45
CA GLU A 20 -5.44 3.24 -3.64
C GLU A 20 -6.94 3.32 -3.83
N THR A 21 -7.61 2.18 -3.94
CA THR A 21 -9.07 2.09 -3.90
C THR A 21 -9.47 1.11 -2.80
N ILE A 22 -10.41 1.53 -1.96
CA ILE A 22 -11.06 0.64 -1.00
C ILE A 22 -12.14 -0.15 -1.75
N GLU A 23 -11.94 -1.44 -1.87
CA GLU A 23 -12.88 -2.34 -2.54
C GLU A 23 -13.92 -2.92 -1.59
N ASP A 24 -13.58 -3.05 -0.30
CA ASP A 24 -14.49 -3.55 0.73
C ASP A 24 -14.00 -3.18 2.14
N ILE A 25 -14.93 -3.06 3.09
CA ILE A 25 -14.66 -2.88 4.52
C ILE A 25 -15.63 -3.73 5.32
N ILE A 26 -15.09 -4.58 6.20
CA ILE A 26 -15.89 -5.40 7.12
C ILE A 26 -15.41 -5.12 8.54
N ALA A 27 -16.33 -4.77 9.44
CA ALA A 27 -16.05 -4.60 10.87
C ALA A 27 -16.75 -5.70 11.68
N GLU A 28 -16.00 -6.37 12.56
CA GLU A 28 -16.51 -7.42 13.45
C GLU A 28 -15.88 -7.28 14.83
N GLY A 29 -16.71 -7.04 15.85
CA GLY A 29 -16.24 -6.81 17.22
C GLY A 29 -15.29 -5.62 17.31
N ASP A 30 -14.04 -5.90 17.68
CA ASP A 30 -12.94 -4.92 17.81
C ASP A 30 -12.01 -4.86 16.59
N LYS A 31 -12.34 -5.57 15.49
CA LYS A 31 -11.50 -5.69 14.30
C LYS A 31 -12.15 -5.07 13.08
N VAL A 32 -11.30 -4.55 12.19
CA VAL A 32 -11.69 -4.03 10.88
C VAL A 32 -10.79 -4.66 9.82
N TRP A 33 -11.41 -5.24 8.81
CA TRP A 33 -10.78 -5.74 7.60
C TRP A 33 -11.04 -4.75 6.47
N VAL A 34 -10.00 -4.42 5.73
CA VAL A 34 -10.08 -3.53 4.57
C VAL A 34 -9.46 -4.27 3.39
N ARG A 35 -10.23 -4.40 2.30
CA ARG A 35 -9.71 -4.86 1.02
C ARG A 35 -9.33 -3.65 0.18
N LEU A 36 -8.07 -3.58 -0.21
CA LEU A 36 -7.47 -2.47 -0.94
C LEU A 36 -6.94 -2.96 -2.29
N ALA A 37 -7.24 -2.22 -3.35
CA ALA A 37 -6.55 -2.32 -4.63
C ALA A 37 -5.53 -1.17 -4.74
N TYR A 38 -4.29 -1.52 -5.08
CA TYR A 38 -3.19 -0.56 -5.28
C TYR A 38 -2.78 -0.55 -6.75
N THR A 39 -2.57 0.64 -7.30
CA THR A 39 -2.08 0.84 -8.66
C THR A 39 -0.98 1.89 -8.69
N GLY A 40 -0.11 1.82 -9.69
CA GLY A 40 0.96 2.79 -9.89
C GLY A 40 1.95 2.32 -10.95
N THR A 41 2.72 3.25 -11.49
CA THR A 41 3.79 2.96 -12.45
C THR A 41 5.10 2.75 -11.70
N HIS A 42 5.75 1.61 -11.91
CA HIS A 42 7.07 1.34 -11.33
C HIS A 42 8.13 2.26 -11.97
N LYS A 43 8.66 3.22 -11.21
CA LYS A 43 9.62 4.23 -11.67
C LYS A 43 10.85 4.38 -10.78
N GLY A 44 10.92 3.62 -9.70
CA GLY A 44 12.03 3.66 -8.76
C GLY A 44 12.24 2.29 -8.12
N GLU A 45 13.34 2.13 -7.40
CA GLU A 45 13.71 0.83 -6.85
C GLU A 45 12.66 0.29 -5.86
N PHE A 46 12.16 -0.91 -6.14
CA PHE A 46 11.25 -1.65 -5.28
C PHE A 46 11.77 -3.05 -5.03
N MET A 47 12.09 -3.35 -3.77
CA MET A 47 12.54 -4.68 -3.35
C MET A 47 13.73 -5.24 -4.19
N GLY A 48 14.65 -4.37 -4.62
CA GLY A 48 15.81 -4.75 -5.42
C GLY A 48 15.56 -4.85 -6.93
N LEU A 49 14.39 -4.41 -7.41
CA LEU A 49 14.03 -4.30 -8.82
C LEU A 49 13.87 -2.81 -9.18
N ALA A 50 14.42 -2.41 -10.33
CA ALA A 50 14.30 -1.04 -10.86
C ALA A 50 13.42 -1.00 -12.11
#